data_AF-A0A925DRJ5-F1
#
_entry.id   AF-A0A925DRJ5-F1
#
_cell.length_a   1.000
_cell.length_b   1.000
_cell.length_c   1.000
_cell.angle_alpha   90.00
_cell.angle_beta   90.00
_cell.angle_gamma   90.00
#
_symmetry.space_group_name_H-M   'P 1'
#
loop_
_entity.id
_entity.type
_entity.pdbx_description
1 polymer ?
#
loop_
_entity_poly.entity_id
_entity_poly.type
_entity_poly.pdbx_seq_one_letter_code
_entity_poly.pdbx_strand_id
1 'polypeptide(L)'
;MNTADYSKEIHQRFFDPKGRKPVQLTLKNDRMVEGYLVGFEKGNNASEPFVVKWHFIAPDELEKFKEEGTAEGLGRFINQSDISHVEFSE
;
A
#
# COMPACT_ATOMS: atom_id res chain seq x y z
N MET A 1 -18.03 13.90 -6.50
CA MET A 1 -17.68 12.46 -6.61
C MET A 1 -17.02 12.08 -5.30
N ASN A 2 -17.63 11.16 -4.53
CA ASN A 2 -17.00 10.62 -3.32
C ASN A 2 -15.81 9.77 -3.77
N THR A 3 -14.60 10.31 -3.66
CA THR A 3 -13.39 9.49 -3.70
C THR A 3 -13.43 8.58 -2.49
N ALA A 4 -13.56 7.27 -2.70
CA ALA A 4 -13.49 6.31 -1.62
C ALA A 4 -12.10 6.41 -0.95
N ASP A 5 -12.07 6.63 0.36
CA ASP A 5 -10.84 6.66 1.14
C ASP A 5 -10.58 5.26 1.71
N TYR A 6 -9.62 4.56 1.10
CA TYR A 6 -9.18 3.23 1.50
C TYR A 6 -8.09 3.25 2.57
N SER A 7 -7.73 4.43 3.11
CA SER A 7 -6.57 4.56 3.98
C SER A 7 -6.70 3.67 5.22
N LYS A 8 -7.91 3.61 5.78
CA LYS A 8 -8.25 2.79 6.94
C LYS A 8 -8.10 1.28 6.66
N GLU A 9 -8.62 0.81 5.53
CA GLU A 9 -8.61 -0.61 5.17
C GLU A 9 -7.18 -1.11 4.89
N ILE A 10 -6.43 -0.34 4.09
CA ILE A 10 -5.03 -0.65 3.79
C ILE A 10 -4.18 -0.58 5.07
N HIS A 11 -4.40 0.42 5.93
CA HIS A 11 -3.69 0.54 7.21
C HIS A 11 -3.97 -0.65 8.13
N GLN A 12 -5.23 -1.09 8.25
CA GLN A 12 -5.56 -2.28 9.04
C GLN A 12 -4.85 -3.53 8.53
N ARG A 13 -4.78 -3.72 7.21
CA ARG A 13 -4.06 -4.85 6.60
C ARG A 13 -2.55 -4.77 6.76
N PHE A 14 -1.97 -3.57 6.76
CA PHE A 14 -0.55 -3.39 7.03
C PHE A 14 -0.12 -3.91 8.41
N PHE A 15 -0.98 -3.73 9.42
CA PHE A 15 -0.75 -4.19 10.79
C PHE A 15 -1.31 -5.59 11.07
N ASP A 16 -1.78 -6.31 10.06
CA ASP A 16 -2.39 -7.63 10.27
C ASP A 16 -1.31 -8.64 10.73
N PRO A 17 -1.49 -9.27 11.91
CA PRO A 17 -0.50 -10.18 12.47
C PRO A 17 -0.46 -11.54 11.78
N LYS A 18 -1.41 -11.87 10.89
CA LYS A 18 -1.47 -13.15 10.16
C LYS A 18 -0.56 -13.19 8.93
N GLY A 19 0.22 -12.14 8.70
CA GLY A 19 1.27 -12.08 7.67
C GLY A 19 0.95 -11.08 6.57
N ARG A 20 2.00 -10.52 5.97
CA ARG A 20 1.89 -9.60 4.83
C ARG A 20 1.35 -10.37 3.62
N LYS A 21 0.09 -10.11 3.27
CA LYS A 21 -0.54 -10.63 2.05
C LYS A 21 -0.36 -9.65 0.90
N PRO A 22 -0.33 -10.14 -0.35
CA PRO A 22 -0.38 -9.26 -1.51
C PRO A 22 -1.71 -8.50 -1.52
N VAL A 23 -1.65 -7.26 -1.98
CA VAL A 23 -2.80 -6.38 -2.19
C VAL A 23 -2.81 -5.97 -3.65
N GLN A 24 -3.99 -6.05 -4.27
CA GLN A 24 -4.21 -5.59 -5.62
C GLN A 24 -4.88 -4.22 -5.57
N LEU A 25 -4.23 -3.22 -6.16
CA LEU A 25 -4.77 -1.89 -6.33
C LEU A 25 -5.17 -1.67 -7.77
N THR A 26 -6.37 -1.15 -7.99
CA THR A 26 -6.74 -0.54 -9.27
C THR A 26 -6.61 0.97 -9.12
N LEU A 27 -5.73 1.56 -9.92
CA LEU A 27 -5.55 3.01 -9.98
C LEU A 27 -6.62 3.66 -10.86
N LYS A 28 -6.86 4.95 -10.68
CA LYS A 28 -7.84 5.74 -11.46
C LYS A 28 -7.52 5.85 -12.96
N ASN A 29 -6.30 5.49 -13.35
CA ASN A 29 -5.88 5.39 -14.75
C ASN A 29 -5.98 3.96 -15.30
N ASP A 30 -6.81 3.12 -14.68
CA ASP A 30 -7.05 1.71 -15.02
C ASP A 30 -5.81 0.80 -14.93
N ARG A 31 -4.69 1.29 -14.38
CA ARG A 31 -3.53 0.44 -14.10
C ARG A 31 -3.77 -0.38 -12.85
N MET A 32 -3.45 -1.66 -12.94
CA MET A 32 -3.44 -2.57 -11.78
C MET A 32 -2.03 -2.68 -11.23
N VAL A 33 -1.91 -2.64 -9.89
CA VAL A 33 -0.67 -2.82 -9.16
C VAL A 33 -0.91 -3.91 -8.12
N GLU A 34 -0.21 -5.03 -8.26
CA GLU A 34 -0.18 -6.08 -7.25
C GLU A 34 1.15 -6.02 -6.51
N GLY A 35 1.11 -6.09 -5.17
CA GLY A 35 2.32 -6.11 -4.37
C GLY A 35 2.09 -6.19 -2.88
N TYR A 36 3.19 -6.18 -2.13
CA TYR A 36 3.19 -6.21 -0.68
C TYR A 36 3.39 -4.80 -0.12
N LEU A 37 2.56 -4.43 0.86
CA LEU A 37 2.75 -3.19 1.60
C LEU A 37 3.93 -3.31 2.55
N VAL A 38 4.92 -2.45 2.38
CA VAL A 38 6.14 -2.42 3.21
C VAL A 38 6.28 -1.15 4.03
N GLY A 39 5.56 -0.10 3.65
CA GLY A 39 5.58 1.17 4.36
C GLY A 39 4.50 2.13 3.87
N PHE A 40 4.42 3.28 4.51
CA PHE A 40 3.47 4.33 4.17
C PHE A 40 3.94 5.70 4.65
N GLU A 41 3.49 6.75 3.97
CA GLU A 41 3.73 8.15 4.33
C GLU A 41 2.44 8.75 4.91
N LYS A 42 2.51 9.28 6.13
CA LYS A 42 1.37 9.98 6.74
C LYS A 42 1.33 11.43 6.25
N GLY A 43 0.13 11.93 5.97
CA GLY A 43 -0.11 13.35 5.74
C GLY A 43 0.01 14.15 7.05
N ASN A 44 0.19 15.46 6.92
CA ASN A 44 0.43 16.36 8.05
C ASN A 44 -0.86 16.76 8.82
N ASN A 45 -1.96 16.01 8.67
CA ASN A 45 -3.23 16.31 9.31
C ASN A 45 -3.34 15.56 10.65
N ALA A 46 -3.33 16.32 11.74
CA ALA A 46 -3.12 15.85 13.10
C ALA A 46 -4.28 15.08 13.75
N SER A 47 -5.41 14.87 13.05
CA SER A 47 -6.63 14.34 13.68
C SER A 47 -7.01 12.91 13.28
N GLU A 48 -6.51 12.38 12.16
CA GLU A 48 -6.79 11.01 11.71
C GLU A 48 -5.57 10.43 10.97
N PRO A 49 -5.37 9.10 10.94
CA PRO A 49 -4.36 8.47 10.10
C PRO A 49 -4.72 8.64 8.62
N PHE A 50 -4.44 9.82 8.07
CA PHE A 50 -4.57 10.11 6.66
C PHE A 50 -3.27 9.68 5.98
N VAL A 51 -3.27 8.50 5.39
CA VAL A 51 -2.11 8.02 4.63
C VAL A 51 -2.15 8.69 3.26
N VAL A 52 -1.07 9.39 2.90
CA VAL A 52 -0.97 10.08 1.61
C VAL A 52 -0.35 9.18 0.55
N LYS A 53 0.58 8.31 0.93
CA LYS A 53 1.24 7.37 0.03
C LYS A 53 1.46 6.03 0.67
N TRP A 54 1.41 5.02 -0.17
CA TRP A 54 1.67 3.64 0.18
C TRP A 54 2.90 3.15 -0.56
N HIS A 55 3.79 2.46 0.14
CA HIS A 55 4.98 1.84 -0.43
C HIS A 55 4.71 0.37 -0.69
N PHE A 56 4.69 0.01 -1.98
CA PHE A 56 4.46 -1.34 -2.45
C PHE A 56 5.73 -1.91 -3.06
N ILE A 57 6.05 -3.16 -2.76
CA ILE A 57 7.06 -3.93 -3.48
C ILE A 57 6.39 -5.04 -4.28
N ALA A 58 6.94 -5.37 -5.44
CA ALA A 58 6.48 -6.50 -6.22
C ALA A 58 6.79 -7.83 -5.51
N PRO A 59 6.09 -8.93 -5.85
CA PRO A 59 6.39 -10.24 -5.28
C PRO A 59 7.83 -10.70 -5.47
N ASP A 60 8.48 -10.36 -6.59
CA ASP A 60 9.89 -10.71 -6.85
C ASP A 60 10.87 -9.90 -5.98
N GLU A 61 10.46 -8.73 -5.50
CA GLU A 61 11.25 -7.87 -4.62
C GLU A 61 11.08 -8.25 -3.13
N LEU A 62 10.09 -9.09 -2.81
CA LEU A 62 9.79 -9.50 -1.44
C LEU A 62 10.94 -10.26 -0.79
N GLU A 63 11.63 -11.11 -1.55
CA GLU A 63 12.78 -11.86 -1.04
C GLU A 63 13.92 -10.89 -0.67
N LYS A 64 14.24 -9.94 -1.57
CA LYS A 64 15.25 -8.91 -1.30
C LYS A 64 14.90 -8.06 -0.08
N PHE A 65 13.64 -7.64 0.04
CA PHE A 65 13.18 -6.89 1.21
C PHE A 65 13.36 -7.67 2.51
N LYS A 66 13.12 -9.00 2.50
CA LYS A 66 13.33 -9.86 3.68
C LYS A 66 14.80 -10.03 4.01
N GLU A 67 15.68 -10.08 3.02
CA GLU A 67 17.12 -10.20 3.20
C GLU A 67 17.76 -8.89 3.70
N GLU A 68 17.44 -7.76 3.07
CA GLU A 68 18.02 -6.45 3.42
C GLU A 68 17.34 -5.81 4.64
N GLY A 69 16.11 -6.21 4.96
CA GLY A 69 15.33 -5.65 6.05
C GLY A 69 14.88 -4.20 5.81
N THR A 70 15.08 -3.67 4.60
CA THR A 70 14.69 -2.32 4.19
C THR A 70 14.07 -2.34 2.79
N ALA A 71 13.24 -1.33 2.50
CA ALA A 71 12.65 -1.12 1.18
C ALA A 71 13.37 0.00 0.41
N GLU A 72 14.56 0.44 0.86
CA GLU A 72 15.34 1.46 0.19
C GLU A 72 15.75 0.99 -1.22
N GLY A 73 15.27 1.69 -2.25
CA GLY A 73 15.52 1.32 -3.66
C GLY A 73 14.62 0.20 -4.20
N LEU A 74 13.70 -0.34 -3.41
CA LEU A 74 12.74 -1.38 -3.83
C LEU A 74 11.34 -0.81 -4.01
N GLY A 75 10.58 -1.39 -4.94
CA GLY A 75 9.17 -1.11 -5.09
C GLY A 75 8.84 0.27 -5.63
N ARG A 76 7.64 0.75 -5.28
CA ARG A 76 7.06 2.01 -5.77
C ARG A 76 6.14 2.64 -4.74
N PHE A 77 6.05 3.97 -4.79
CA PHE A 77 5.08 4.74 -4.04
C PHE A 77 3.82 4.98 -4.86
N ILE A 78 2.66 4.70 -4.26
CA ILE A 78 1.35 4.95 -4.84
C ILE A 78 0.62 5.97 -3.96
N ASN A 79 0.17 7.09 -4.53
CA ASN A 79 -0.62 8.06 -3.76
C ASN A 79 -2.01 7.48 -3.46
N GLN A 80 -2.49 7.68 -2.23
CA GLN A 80 -3.85 7.27 -1.84
C GLN A 80 -4.91 7.88 -2.76
N SER A 81 -4.69 9.13 -3.21
CA SER A 81 -5.58 9.83 -4.14
C SER A 81 -5.65 9.20 -5.53
N ASP A 82 -4.68 8.37 -5.92
CA ASP A 82 -4.64 7.72 -7.23
C ASP A 82 -5.34 6.36 -7.21
N ILE A 83 -5.67 5.83 -6.03
CA ILE A 83 -6.34 4.55 -5.86
C ILE A 83 -7.83 4.73 -6.19
N SER A 84 -8.32 3.88 -7.08
CA SER A 84 -9.74 3.78 -7.43
C SER A 84 -10.42 2.63 -6.71
N HIS A 85 -9.72 1.50 -6.53
CA HIS A 85 -10.23 0.31 -5.89
C HIS A 85 -9.10 -0.50 -5.24
N VAL A 86 -9.43 -1.23 -4.18
CA VAL A 86 -8.51 -2.10 -3.46
C VAL A 86 -9.16 -3.46 -3.30
N GLU A 87 -8.42 -4.50 -3.69
CA GLU A 87 -8.79 -5.88 -3.48
C GLU A 87 -7.72 -6.56 -2.61
N PHE A 88 -8.17 -7.22 -1.56
CA PHE A 88 -7.30 -7.93 -0.63
C PHE A 88 -7.40 -9.42 -0.90
N SER A 89 -6.31 -10.04 -1.34
CA SER A 89 -6.27 -11.49 -1.48
C SER A 89 -6.41 -12.15 -0.10
N GLU A 90 -7.38 -13.07 0.03
CA GLU A 90 -7.66 -13.84 1.25
C GLU A 90 -6.70 -15.00 1.50
#